data_AF-A0A519M9L5-F1
#
_entry.id   AF-A0A519M9L5-F1
#
_cell.length_a   1.000
_cell.length_b   1.000
_cell.length_c   1.000
_cell.angle_alpha   90.00
_cell.angle_beta   90.00
_cell.angle_gamma   90.00
#
_symmetry.space_group_name_H-M   'P 1'
#
loop_
_entity.id
_entity.type
_entity.pdbx_description
1 polymer ?
#
loop_
_entity_poly.entity_id
_entity_poly.type
_entity_poly.pdbx_seq_one_letter_code
_entity_poly.pdbx_strand_id
1 'polypeptide(L)'
;MPMELLFALAQSQLPTTVDSPADIDRLRVLAAADLVKASLPDVDSSIQRAEVTAISFQGQAALAKAYPGHPFTFRTHVLPGPVLPEWLAPLDASRVDRKSTKTTLDS
;
A
#
# COMPACT_ATOMS: atom_id res chain seq x y z
N MET A 1 -8.46 9.56 -21.07
CA MET A 1 -7.05 9.19 -20.80
C MET A 1 -7.00 8.17 -19.65
N PRO A 2 -6.05 7.22 -19.59
CA PRO A 2 -6.04 6.18 -18.54
C PRO A 2 -5.94 6.75 -17.11
N MET A 3 -5.27 7.89 -16.94
CA MET A 3 -5.21 8.61 -15.65
C MET A 3 -6.56 9.18 -15.19
N GLU A 4 -7.51 9.43 -16.08
CA GLU A 4 -8.87 9.86 -15.69
C GLU A 4 -9.65 8.72 -15.05
N LEU A 5 -9.47 7.49 -15.53
CA LEU A 5 -10.08 6.32 -14.91
C LEU A 5 -9.49 6.10 -13.51
N LEU A 6 -8.16 6.22 -13.36
CA LEU A 6 -7.50 6.15 -12.07
C LEU A 6 -8.02 7.21 -11.09
N PHE A 7 -8.24 8.43 -11.58
CA PHE A 7 -8.81 9.54 -10.81
C PHE A 7 -10.26 9.28 -10.41
N ALA A 8 -11.10 8.78 -11.32
CA ALA A 8 -12.48 8.40 -11.03
C ALA A 8 -12.54 7.27 -9.98
N LEU A 9 -11.67 6.27 -10.08
CA LEU A 9 -11.55 5.20 -9.10
C LEU A 9 -11.10 5.69 -7.72
N ALA A 10 -10.24 6.72 -7.68
CA ALA A 10 -9.76 7.31 -6.44
C ALA A 10 -10.82 8.17 -5.72
N GLN A 11 -11.77 8.73 -6.48
CA GLN A 11 -12.92 9.44 -5.91
C GLN A 11 -14.08 8.51 -5.56
N SER A 12 -14.19 7.37 -6.25
CA SER A 12 -15.22 6.38 -5.99
C SER A 12 -14.89 5.51 -4.77
N GLN A 13 -15.92 4.92 -4.16
CA GLN A 13 -15.73 3.97 -3.08
C GLN A 13 -15.33 2.61 -3.66
N LEU A 14 -14.20 2.08 -3.20
CA LEU A 14 -13.74 0.73 -3.52
C LEU A 14 -14.36 -0.29 -2.55
N PRO A 15 -14.65 -1.54 -2.99
CA PRO A 15 -14.38 -2.11 -4.33
C PRO A 15 -15.36 -1.62 -5.41
N THR A 16 -14.86 -1.43 -6.63
CA THR A 16 -15.66 -1.04 -7.81
C THR A 16 -15.52 -2.09 -8.89
N THR A 17 -16.66 -2.55 -9.42
CA THR A 17 -16.71 -3.48 -10.54
C THR A 17 -16.84 -2.70 -11.85
N VAL A 18 -16.05 -3.08 -12.84
CA VAL A 18 -16.01 -2.47 -14.17
C VAL A 18 -16.29 -3.54 -15.21
N ASP A 19 -17.39 -3.41 -15.92
CA ASP A 19 -17.81 -4.29 -17.03
C ASP A 19 -17.60 -3.68 -18.42
N SER A 20 -17.27 -2.39 -18.48
CA SER A 20 -16.99 -1.68 -19.75
C SER A 20 -15.68 -2.17 -20.39
N PRO A 21 -15.68 -2.69 -21.63
CA PRO A 21 -14.48 -3.21 -22.28
C PRO A 21 -13.40 -2.13 -22.46
N ALA A 22 -13.79 -0.88 -22.70
CA ALA A 22 -12.87 0.25 -22.81
C ALA A 22 -12.19 0.58 -21.46
N ASP A 23 -12.88 0.42 -20.34
CA ASP A 23 -12.31 0.65 -19.01
C ASP A 23 -11.50 -0.55 -18.54
N ILE A 24 -11.85 -1.77 -18.97
CA ILE A 24 -11.05 -2.99 -18.76
C ILE A 24 -9.69 -2.87 -19.45
N ASP A 25 -9.63 -2.36 -20.68
CA ASP A 25 -8.36 -2.12 -21.39
C ASP A 25 -7.48 -1.11 -20.63
N ARG A 26 -8.09 0.01 -20.18
CA ARG A 26 -7.40 1.01 -19.36
C ARG A 26 -6.93 0.42 -18.03
N LEU A 27 -7.73 -0.44 -17.40
CA LEU A 27 -7.37 -1.17 -16.19
C LEU A 27 -6.21 -2.12 -16.40
N ARG A 28 -6.15 -2.83 -17.54
CA ARG A 28 -4.97 -3.65 -17.91
C ARG A 28 -3.72 -2.80 -17.98
N VAL A 29 -3.78 -1.63 -18.61
CA VAL A 29 -2.63 -0.72 -18.70
C VAL A 29 -2.20 -0.21 -17.31
N LEU A 30 -3.16 0.21 -16.48
CA LEU A 30 -2.87 0.69 -15.12
C LEU A 30 -2.34 -0.42 -14.21
N ALA A 31 -2.88 -1.64 -14.33
CA ALA A 31 -2.44 -2.82 -13.58
C ALA A 31 -1.05 -3.29 -14.03
N ALA A 32 -0.75 -3.25 -15.34
CA ALA A 32 0.57 -3.54 -15.87
C ALA A 32 1.65 -2.55 -15.37
N ALA A 33 1.25 -1.32 -15.06
CA ALA A 33 2.11 -0.30 -14.45
C ALA A 33 2.14 -0.35 -12.91
N ASP A 34 1.54 -1.37 -12.29
CA ASP A 34 1.45 -1.55 -10.83
C ASP A 34 0.76 -0.40 -10.08
N LEU A 35 -0.06 0.39 -10.77
CA LEU A 35 -0.74 1.56 -10.18
C LEU A 35 -2.02 1.17 -9.42
N VAL A 36 -2.64 0.05 -9.77
CA VAL A 36 -3.89 -0.42 -9.18
C VAL A 36 -3.85 -1.90 -8.86
N LYS A 37 -4.58 -2.30 -7.81
CA LYS A 37 -4.91 -3.69 -7.51
C LYS A 37 -6.29 -3.96 -8.10
N ALA A 38 -6.29 -4.62 -9.26
CA ALA A 38 -7.50 -5.07 -9.93
C ALA A 38 -7.43 -6.58 -10.17
N SER A 39 -8.56 -7.26 -10.00
CA SER A 39 -8.76 -8.62 -10.46
C SER A 39 -9.27 -8.54 -11.89
N LEU A 40 -8.41 -8.87 -12.85
CA LEU A 40 -8.74 -8.83 -14.27
C LEU A 40 -9.34 -10.17 -14.70
N PRO A 41 -10.41 -10.17 -15.52
CA PRO A 41 -10.98 -11.41 -16.03
C PRO A 41 -9.99 -12.04 -17.02
N ASP A 42 -9.93 -13.36 -17.00
CA ASP A 42 -9.12 -14.12 -17.94
C ASP A 42 -9.60 -13.89 -19.38
N VAL A 43 -8.70 -13.95 -20.37
CA VAL A 43 -9.05 -13.63 -21.77
C VAL A 43 -10.08 -14.61 -22.34
N ASP A 44 -10.12 -15.82 -21.79
CA ASP A 44 -11.04 -16.90 -22.16
C ASP A 44 -12.34 -16.90 -21.34
N SER A 45 -12.50 -15.95 -20.40
CA SER A 45 -13.72 -15.85 -19.59
C SER A 45 -14.84 -15.14 -20.35
N SER A 46 -16.01 -15.79 -20.40
CA SER A 46 -17.25 -15.24 -20.96
C SER A 46 -17.75 -13.98 -20.22
N ILE A 47 -17.25 -13.74 -19.00
CA ILE A 47 -17.56 -12.55 -18.21
C ILE A 47 -16.33 -11.65 -18.19
N GLN A 48 -16.34 -10.62 -19.04
CA GLN A 48 -15.37 -9.53 -19.00
C GLN A 48 -15.75 -8.55 -17.89
N ARG A 49 -15.55 -8.92 -16.62
CA ARG A 49 -15.67 -8.02 -15.46
C ARG A 49 -14.34 -7.91 -14.75
N ALA A 50 -13.82 -6.69 -14.64
CA ALA A 50 -12.67 -6.38 -13.80
C ALA A 50 -13.16 -5.82 -12.47
N GLU A 51 -12.57 -6.26 -11.37
CA GLU A 51 -12.88 -5.75 -10.03
C GLU A 51 -11.69 -4.99 -9.47
N VAL A 52 -11.86 -3.71 -9.19
CA VAL A 52 -10.83 -2.86 -8.58
C VAL A 52 -11.00 -2.91 -7.07
N THR A 53 -10.03 -3.51 -6.39
CA THR A 53 -10.06 -3.67 -4.93
C THR A 53 -9.35 -2.53 -4.21
N ALA A 54 -8.22 -2.05 -4.75
CA ALA A 54 -7.43 -0.99 -4.13
C ALA A 54 -6.56 -0.24 -5.16
N ILE A 55 -6.12 0.98 -4.81
CA ILE A 55 -5.10 1.70 -5.57
C ILE A 55 -3.75 1.51 -4.86
N SER A 56 -2.75 1.04 -5.60
CA SER A 56 -1.39 0.79 -5.09
C SER A 56 -0.71 2.10 -4.71
N PHE A 57 0.30 2.04 -3.83
CA PHE A 57 1.08 3.22 -3.43
C PHE A 57 1.68 3.98 -4.64
N GLN A 58 2.13 3.24 -5.66
CA GLN A 58 2.61 3.80 -6.94
C GLN A 58 1.52 4.61 -7.64
N GLY A 59 0.28 4.09 -7.70
CA GLY A 59 -0.87 4.79 -8.28
C GLY A 59 -1.26 6.05 -7.51
N GLN A 60 -1.18 6.02 -6.18
CA GLN A 60 -1.42 7.19 -5.33
C GLN A 60 -0.36 8.28 -5.58
N ALA A 61 0.92 7.89 -5.67
CA ALA A 61 2.01 8.82 -6.00
C ALA A 61 1.85 9.41 -7.42
N ALA A 62 1.46 8.59 -8.40
CA ALA A 62 1.17 9.04 -9.75
C ALA A 62 -0.02 10.02 -9.79
N LEU A 63 -1.08 9.75 -9.03
CA LEU A 63 -2.22 10.66 -8.87
C LEU A 63 -1.81 11.97 -8.19
N ALA A 64 -1.02 11.92 -7.12
CA ALA A 64 -0.54 13.12 -6.44
C ALA A 64 0.34 13.99 -7.37
N LYS A 65 1.12 13.37 -8.26
CA LYS A 65 1.93 14.06 -9.25
C LYS A 65 1.09 14.67 -10.37
N ALA A 66 0.08 13.95 -10.85
CA ALA A 66 -0.78 14.40 -11.95
C ALA A 66 -1.85 15.40 -11.49
N TYR A 67 -2.34 15.26 -10.26
CA TYR A 67 -3.41 16.06 -9.66
C TYR A 67 -3.01 16.55 -8.26
N PRO A 68 -2.03 17.45 -8.15
CA PRO A 68 -1.50 17.93 -6.86
C PRO A 68 -2.51 18.72 -6.01
N GLY A 69 -3.68 19.08 -6.55
CA GLY A 69 -4.73 19.81 -5.84
C GLY A 69 -5.88 18.95 -5.30
N HIS A 70 -5.83 17.62 -5.46
CA HIS A 70 -6.95 16.73 -5.10
C HIS A 70 -6.55 15.83 -3.93
N PRO A 71 -7.11 16.05 -2.73
CA PRO A 71 -6.90 15.15 -1.60
C PRO A 71 -7.70 13.87 -1.84
N PHE A 72 -7.01 12.76 -2.10
CA PHE A 72 -7.64 11.44 -2.20
C PHE A 72 -7.56 10.75 -0.84
N THR A 73 -8.72 10.41 -0.28
CA THR A 73 -8.79 9.62 0.96
C THR A 73 -8.73 8.14 0.61
N PHE A 74 -7.52 7.63 0.35
CA PHE A 74 -7.32 6.19 0.27
C PHE A 74 -7.40 5.62 1.67
N ARG A 75 -8.49 4.92 1.96
CA ARG A 75 -8.60 4.13 3.18
C ARG A 75 -7.70 2.91 3.01
N THR A 76 -6.40 3.10 3.22
CA THR A 76 -5.48 2.01 3.47
C THR A 76 -6.07 1.28 4.67
N HIS A 77 -6.61 0.09 4.44
CA HIS A 77 -6.74 -0.89 5.49
C HIS A 77 -5.31 -1.23 5.92
N VAL A 78 -4.71 -0.33 6.70
CA VAL A 78 -3.67 -0.70 7.62
C VAL A 78 -4.44 -1.63 8.54
N LEU A 79 -4.27 -2.94 8.34
CA LEU A 79 -4.54 -3.85 9.43
C LEU A 79 -3.87 -3.19 10.64
N PRO A 80 -4.59 -2.87 11.72
CA PRO A 80 -3.94 -2.43 12.94
C PRO A 80 -2.81 -3.43 13.15
N GLY A 81 -1.56 -2.93 13.16
CA GLY A 81 -0.38 -3.78 13.21
C GLY A 81 -0.57 -4.84 14.28
N PRO A 82 0.04 -6.04 14.14
CA PRO A 82 -0.16 -7.10 15.11
C PRO A 82 -0.03 -6.48 16.49
N VAL A 83 -1.11 -6.53 17.25
CA VAL A 83 -1.11 -6.22 18.67
C VAL A 83 -0.16 -7.25 19.26
N LEU A 84 1.14 -6.97 19.20
CA LEU A 84 2.15 -7.72 19.91
C LEU A 84 1.67 -7.61 21.36
N PRO A 85 1.36 -8.74 22.01
CA PRO A 85 0.97 -8.67 23.40
C PRO A 85 2.12 -8.01 24.16
N GLU A 86 1.78 -7.24 25.18
CA GLU A 86 2.70 -6.56 26.12
C GLU A 86 3.91 -7.40 26.56
N TRP A 87 3.79 -8.73 26.54
CA TRP A 87 4.86 -9.67 26.92
C TRP A 87 6.08 -9.73 26.00
N LEU A 88 6.03 -9.12 24.80
CA LEU A 88 7.17 -9.07 23.85
C LEU A 88 7.83 -7.69 23.83
N ALA A 89 7.98 -7.07 25.01
CA ALA A 89 8.97 -6.01 25.17
C ALA A 89 10.34 -6.55 24.71
N PRO A 90 11.05 -5.87 23.78
CA PRO A 90 12.41 -6.22 23.45
C PRO A 90 13.21 -6.18 24.76
N LEU A 91 13.73 -7.34 25.18
CA LEU A 91 14.62 -7.41 26.33
C LEU A 91 15.75 -6.43 26.07
N ASP A 92 15.77 -5.42 26.91
CA ASP A 92 16.72 -4.33 26.95
C ASP A 92 18.12 -4.82 26.60
N ALA A 93 18.72 -4.14 25.62
CA ALA A 93 20.13 -4.22 25.32
C ALA A 93 20.91 -3.73 26.55
N SER A 94 21.09 -4.61 27.53
CA SER A 94 21.97 -4.36 28.65
C SER A 94 23.42 -4.41 28.16
N ARG A 95 23.86 -3.21 27.83
CA ARG A 95 25.21 -2.75 27.53
C ARG A 95 26.22 -3.46 28.43
N VAL A 96 27.25 -4.01 27.79
CA VAL A 96 28.49 -4.44 28.43
C VAL A 96 29.18 -3.22 29.06
N ASP A 97 29.02 -3.02 30.37
CA ASP A 97 29.83 -2.06 31.14
C ASP A 97 31.09 -2.78 31.63
N ARG A 98 32.16 -2.70 30.83
CA ARG A 98 33.51 -3.06 31.29
C ARG A 98 34.01 -1.96 32.21
N LYS A 99 33.68 -2.02 33.49
CA LYS A 99 34.32 -1.18 34.50
C LYS A 99 35.62 -1.83 34.97
N SER A 100 36.72 -1.43 34.32
CA SER A 100 38.08 -1.66 34.81
C SER A 100 38.26 -0.96 36.16
N THR A 101 38.30 -1.70 37.27
CA THR A 101 38.72 -1.15 38.56
C THR A 101 40.22 -1.35 38.74
N LYS A 102 40.94 -0.30 38.35
CA LYS A 102 42.22 0.17 38.90
C LYS A 102 42.44 -0.31 40.35
N THR A 103 43.41 -1.19 40.57
CA THR A 103 43.95 -1.44 41.91
C THR A 103 44.93 -0.31 42.22
N THR A 104 44.50 0.61 43.07
CA THR A 104 45.37 1.62 43.67
C THR A 104 46.00 0.99 44.91
N LEU A 105 47.32 0.88 44.84
CA LEU A 105 48.30 0.93 45.93
C LEU A 105 47.83 1.80 47.10
N ASP A 106 47.88 1.30 48.34
CA ASP A 106 48.63 1.91 49.47
C ASP A 106 48.26 1.30 50.84
N SER A 107 49.31 1.20 51.69
CA SER A 107 49.39 0.92 53.13
C SER A 107 49.16 -0.50 53.66
#